data_AF-X1B243-F1
#
_entry.id   AF-X1B243-F1
#
_cell.length_a   1.000
_cell.length_b   1.000
_cell.length_c   1.000
_cell.angle_alpha   90.00
_cell.angle_beta   90.00
_cell.angle_gamma   90.00
#
_symmetry.space_group_name_H-M   'P 1'
#
loop_
_entity.id
_entity.type
_entity.pdbx_description
1 polymer ?
#
loop_
_entity_poly.entity_id
_entity_poly.type
_entity_poly.pdbx_seq_one_letter_code
_entity_poly.pdbx_strand_id
1 'polypeptide(L)'
;MTINNKQPQPSIPINKIKRFEDFFRLFQEKPTEFKYRDKISKIYAEGENILEFLFEDLNAFDPALAEMLKNNPEDVIPDIIEAFKNLLKFHAPGG
;
A
#
# COMPACT_ATOMS: atom_id res chain seq x y z
N MET A 1 35.85 25.88 -9.63
CA MET A 1 34.40 25.80 -9.32
C MET A 1 33.87 24.54 -9.98
N THR A 2 33.58 23.49 -9.20
CA THR A 2 33.06 22.23 -9.73
C THR A 2 31.54 22.30 -9.74
N ILE A 3 30.96 22.32 -10.93
CA ILE A 3 29.51 22.22 -11.15
C ILE A 3 29.09 20.76 -10.94
N ASN A 4 28.49 20.45 -9.80
CA ASN A 4 27.87 19.14 -9.55
C ASN A 4 26.55 19.05 -10.30
N ASN A 5 26.61 18.63 -11.57
CA ASN A 5 25.45 18.20 -12.34
C ASN A 5 24.88 16.92 -11.72
N LYS A 6 23.94 17.04 -10.77
CA LYS A 6 23.04 15.94 -10.43
C LYS A 6 22.13 15.71 -11.63
N GLN A 7 22.48 14.72 -12.46
CA GLN A 7 21.58 14.19 -13.48
C GLN A 7 20.22 13.87 -12.83
N PRO A 8 19.07 14.21 -13.43
CA PRO A 8 17.80 13.70 -12.97
C PRO A 8 17.86 12.18 -13.09
N GLN A 9 17.80 11.50 -11.95
CA GLN A 9 17.75 10.04 -11.96
C GLN A 9 16.55 9.61 -12.82
N PRO A 10 16.71 8.57 -13.67
CA PRO A 10 15.59 8.07 -14.45
C PRO A 10 14.46 7.71 -13.48
N SER A 11 13.31 8.37 -13.64
CA SER A 11 12.11 8.15 -12.84
C SER A 11 11.62 6.74 -13.10
N ILE A 12 12.13 5.76 -12.35
CA ILE A 12 11.54 4.43 -12.28
C ILE A 12 10.06 4.67 -11.93
N PRO A 13 9.11 4.19 -12.74
CA PRO A 13 7.70 4.38 -12.46
C PRO A 13 7.42 3.90 -11.04
N ILE A 14 6.89 4.78 -10.19
CA ILE A 14 6.49 4.41 -8.85
C ILE A 14 5.39 3.35 -9.00
N ASN A 15 5.69 2.10 -8.66
CA ASN A 15 4.71 1.04 -8.65
C ASN A 15 3.82 1.22 -7.42
N LYS A 16 2.77 2.03 -7.55
CA LYS A 16 1.85 2.37 -6.45
C LYS A 16 1.17 1.14 -5.88
N ILE A 17 0.73 0.22 -6.75
CA ILE A 17 0.11 -1.06 -6.36
C ILE A 17 1.02 -1.81 -5.40
N LYS A 18 2.29 -2.00 -5.76
CA LYS A 18 3.25 -2.71 -4.90
C LYS A 18 3.48 -1.99 -3.57
N ARG A 19 3.52 -0.66 -3.54
CA ARG A 19 3.68 0.11 -2.30
C ARG A 19 2.46 -0.03 -1.38
N PHE A 20 1.24 -0.09 -1.94
CA PHE A 20 0.04 -0.41 -1.15
C PHE A 20 0.04 -1.86 -0.65
N GLU A 21 0.48 -2.82 -1.47
CA GLU A 21 0.67 -4.21 -1.02
C GLU A 21 1.66 -4.28 0.15
N ASP A 22 2.77 -3.55 0.07
CA ASP A 22 3.77 -3.47 1.12
C ASP A 22 3.19 -2.80 2.39
N PHE A 23 2.43 -1.71 2.25
CA PHE A 23 1.72 -1.09 3.38
C PHE A 23 0.80 -2.09 4.09
N PHE A 24 -0.07 -2.78 3.35
CA PHE A 24 -1.00 -3.74 3.93
C PHE A 24 -0.30 -4.96 4.56
N ARG A 25 0.86 -5.37 4.05
CA ARG A 25 1.61 -6.53 4.57
C ARG A 25 2.52 -6.19 5.75
N LEU A 26 3.15 -5.01 5.71
CA LEU A 26 4.31 -4.69 6.55
C LEU A 26 4.01 -3.63 7.62
N PHE A 27 2.90 -2.91 7.53
CA PHE A 27 2.54 -1.95 8.56
C PHE A 27 2.36 -2.65 9.92
N GLN A 28 3.07 -2.13 10.92
CA GLN A 28 3.05 -2.62 12.28
C GLN A 28 2.49 -1.55 13.20
N GLU A 29 1.41 -1.86 13.91
CA GLU A 29 0.88 -0.98 14.96
C GLU A 29 1.74 -1.06 16.23
N LYS A 30 2.25 -2.25 16.51
CA LYS A 30 3.22 -2.56 17.56
C LYS A 30 4.21 -3.59 17.03
N PRO A 31 5.37 -3.79 17.70
CA PRO A 31 6.28 -4.86 17.33
C PRO A 31 5.54 -6.19 17.20
N THR A 32 5.68 -6.86 16.06
CA THR A 32 5.02 -8.13 15.68
C THR A 32 3.52 -8.10 15.39
N GLU A 33 2.86 -6.94 15.50
CA GLU A 33 1.41 -6.78 15.25
C GLU A 33 1.17 -6.18 13.86
N PHE A 34 0.91 -7.03 12.86
CA PHE A 34 0.70 -6.64 11.47
C PHE A 34 -0.78 -6.32 11.19
N LYS A 35 -1.23 -5.18 11.72
CA LYS A 35 -2.63 -4.73 11.74
C LYS A 35 -3.43 -5.03 10.46
N TYR A 36 -2.93 -4.57 9.31
CA TYR A 36 -3.66 -4.71 8.04
C TYR A 36 -3.58 -6.11 7.44
N ARG A 37 -2.47 -6.82 7.65
CA ARG A 37 -2.33 -8.22 7.24
C ARG A 37 -3.34 -9.10 7.97
N ASP A 38 -3.47 -8.89 9.28
CA ASP A 38 -4.39 -9.65 10.13
C ASP A 38 -5.84 -9.30 9.76
N LYS A 39 -6.14 -8.02 9.50
CA LYS A 39 -7.46 -7.58 9.02
C LYS A 39 -7.84 -8.22 7.68
N ILE A 40 -6.92 -8.26 6.71
CA ILE A 40 -7.16 -8.91 5.41
C ILE A 40 -7.37 -10.42 5.55
N SER A 41 -6.61 -11.07 6.44
CA SER A 41 -6.78 -12.49 6.73
C SER A 41 -8.18 -12.78 7.28
N LYS A 42 -8.70 -11.90 8.15
CA LYS A 42 -10.06 -11.98 8.69
C LYS A 42 -11.13 -11.74 7.62
N ILE A 43 -11.00 -10.68 6.83
CA ILE A 43 -11.89 -10.36 5.71
C ILE A 43 -12.04 -11.56 4.77
N TYR A 44 -10.91 -12.19 4.42
CA TYR A 44 -10.90 -13.38 3.59
C TYR A 44 -11.63 -14.56 4.25
N ALA A 45 -11.38 -14.83 5.53
CA ALA A 45 -12.02 -15.93 6.26
C ALA A 45 -13.55 -15.74 6.42
N GLU A 46 -14.01 -14.49 6.52
CA GLU A 46 -15.42 -14.14 6.68
C GLU A 46 -16.15 -13.95 5.34
N GLY A 47 -15.43 -14.04 4.22
CA GLY A 47 -16.00 -13.81 2.88
C GLY A 47 -16.40 -12.35 2.63
N GLU A 48 -15.84 -11.42 3.40
CA GLU A 48 -16.06 -9.99 3.22
C GLU A 48 -15.19 -9.43 2.10
N ASN A 49 -15.50 -8.21 1.65
CA ASN A 49 -14.81 -7.55 0.54
C ASN A 49 -14.50 -6.07 0.83
N ILE A 50 -14.55 -5.65 2.10
CA ILE A 50 -14.34 -4.26 2.52
C ILE A 50 -13.09 -4.20 3.40
N LEU A 51 -12.13 -3.37 3.02
CA LEU A 51 -10.95 -3.05 3.83
C LEU A 51 -10.97 -1.56 4.19
N GLU A 52 -11.09 -1.27 5.48
CA GLU A 52 -10.93 0.09 6.01
C GLU A 52 -9.54 0.23 6.63
N PHE A 53 -8.86 1.34 6.35
CA PHE A 53 -7.57 1.71 6.93
C PHE A 53 -7.52 3.18 7.29
N LEU A 54 -6.62 3.54 8.21
CA LEU A 54 -6.44 4.94 8.64
C LEU A 54 -5.49 5.66 7.69
N PHE A 55 -5.82 6.90 7.34
CA PHE A 55 -4.95 7.74 6.52
C PHE A 55 -3.62 8.02 7.24
N GLU A 56 -3.67 8.20 8.56
CA GLU A 56 -2.50 8.43 9.42
C GLU A 56 -1.52 7.26 9.37
N ASP A 57 -2.03 6.02 9.31
CA ASP A 57 -1.20 4.82 9.22
C ASP A 57 -0.49 4.76 7.86
N LEU A 58 -1.20 5.09 6.77
CA LEU A 58 -0.60 5.22 5.45
C LEU A 58 0.46 6.33 5.44
N ASN A 59 0.16 7.48 6.03
CA ASN A 59 1.08 8.62 6.09
C ASN A 59 2.32 8.32 6.95
N ALA A 60 2.19 7.54 8.02
CA ALA A 60 3.32 7.12 8.85
C ALA A 60 4.22 6.10 8.13
N PHE A 61 3.63 5.22 7.31
CA PHE A 61 4.36 4.22 6.54
C PHE A 61 5.02 4.80 5.28
N ASP A 62 4.26 5.57 4.53
CA ASP A 62 4.64 6.11 3.23
C ASP A 62 4.00 7.49 2.98
N PRO A 63 4.62 8.57 3.49
CA PRO A 63 4.09 9.92 3.36
C PRO A 63 3.87 10.35 1.91
N ALA A 64 4.72 9.91 0.99
CA ALA A 64 4.60 10.25 -0.42
C ALA A 64 3.35 9.60 -1.05
N LEU A 65 3.07 8.34 -0.70
CA LEU A 65 1.88 7.65 -1.16
C LEU A 65 0.59 8.25 -0.55
N ALA A 66 0.65 8.67 0.72
CA ALA A 66 -0.44 9.38 1.38
C ALA A 66 -0.71 10.75 0.73
N GLU A 67 0.33 11.49 0.39
CA GLU A 67 0.21 12.77 -0.33
C GLU A 67 -0.43 12.59 -1.70
N MET A 68 -0.05 11.55 -2.45
CA MET A 68 -0.68 11.21 -3.74
C MET A 68 -2.17 10.88 -3.58
N LEU A 69 -2.52 10.06 -2.58
CA LEU A 69 -3.92 9.71 -2.29
C LEU A 69 -4.74 10.96 -1.91
N LYS A 70 -4.15 11.88 -1.15
CA LYS A 70 -4.79 13.13 -0.74
C LYS A 70 -5.03 14.08 -1.92
N ASN A 71 -4.07 14.18 -2.84
CA ASN A 71 -4.11 15.15 -3.94
C ASN A 71 -4.91 14.64 -5.15
N ASN A 72 -4.85 13.33 -5.44
CA ASN A 72 -5.44 12.71 -6.64
C ASN A 72 -6.10 11.37 -6.28
N PRO A 73 -7.15 11.36 -5.45
CA PRO A 73 -7.76 10.11 -4.97
C PRO A 73 -8.31 9.25 -6.11
N GLU A 74 -8.91 9.85 -7.14
CA GLU A 74 -9.46 9.14 -8.31
C GLU A 74 -8.43 8.31 -9.07
N ASP A 75 -7.17 8.76 -9.11
CA ASP A 75 -6.06 8.07 -9.79
C ASP A 75 -5.39 7.02 -8.91
N VAL A 76 -5.60 7.08 -7.59
CA VAL A 76 -4.88 6.25 -6.61
C VAL A 76 -5.80 5.16 -6.06
N ILE A 77 -7.10 5.40 -5.93
CA ILE A 77 -8.08 4.41 -5.48
C ILE A 77 -8.04 3.13 -6.33
N PRO A 78 -7.96 3.16 -7.67
CA PRO A 78 -7.83 1.95 -8.46
C PRO A 78 -6.58 1.13 -8.10
N ASP A 79 -5.45 1.78 -7.82
CA ASP A 79 -4.21 1.12 -7.41
C ASP A 79 -4.37 0.44 -6.03
N ILE A 80 -5.09 1.08 -5.10
CA ILE A 80 -5.42 0.53 -3.77
C ILE A 80 -6.29 -0.72 -3.91
N ILE A 81 -7.33 -0.64 -4.76
CA ILE A 81 -8.25 -1.76 -5.01
C ILE A 81 -7.49 -2.95 -5.61
N GLU A 82 -6.60 -2.72 -6.56
CA GLU A 82 -5.82 -3.80 -7.17
C GLU A 82 -4.84 -4.42 -6.18
N ALA A 83 -4.17 -3.62 -5.36
CA ALA A 83 -3.32 -4.11 -4.28
C ALA A 83 -4.11 -5.01 -3.31
N PHE A 84 -5.29 -4.58 -2.87
CA PHE A 84 -6.15 -5.37 -1.99
C PHE A 84 -6.60 -6.69 -2.65
N LYS A 85 -7.03 -6.67 -3.92
CA LYS A 85 -7.39 -7.87 -4.67
C LYS A 85 -6.23 -8.85 -4.77
N ASN A 86 -5.02 -8.36 -5.03
CA ASN A 86 -3.84 -9.22 -5.10
C ASN A 86 -3.59 -9.93 -3.78
N LEU A 87 -3.75 -9.23 -2.65
CA LEU A 87 -3.62 -9.84 -1.33
C LEU A 87 -4.68 -10.92 -1.07
N LEU A 88 -5.94 -10.68 -1.44
CA LEU A 88 -6.99 -11.71 -1.31
C LEU A 88 -6.68 -12.98 -2.13
N LYS A 89 -6.12 -12.84 -3.34
CA LYS A 89 -5.72 -13.99 -4.17
C LYS A 89 -4.67 -14.89 -3.49
N PHE A 90 -3.75 -14.31 -2.71
CA PHE A 90 -2.74 -15.10 -1.98
C PHE A 90 -3.32 -15.89 -0.79
N HIS A 91 -4.49 -15.51 -0.29
CA HIS A 91 -5.17 -16.22 0.79
C HIS A 91 -6.20 -17.26 0.30
N ALA A 92 -6.55 -17.26 -0.99
CA ALA A 92 -7.43 -18.27 -1.59
C ALA A 92 -6.77 -19.66 -1.61
N PRO A 93 -7.48 -20.77 -1.31
CA PRO A 93 -6.92 -22.10 -1.25
C PRO A 93 -6.98 -22.65 -2.67
N GLY A 94 -5.99 -22.32 -3.50
CA GLY A 94 -5.98 -22.74 -4.91
C GLY A 94 -4.82 -22.22 -5.76
N GLY A 95 -3.69 -21.87 -5.15
CA GLY A 95 -2.41 -21.63 -5.84
C GLY A 95 -1.55 -22.88 -5.85
#